data_AF-A0A924FTT1-F1
#
_entry.id   AF-A0A924FTT1-F1
#
_cell.length_a   1.000
_cell.length_b   1.000
_cell.length_c   1.000
_cell.angle_alpha   90.00
_cell.angle_beta   90.00
_cell.angle_gamma   90.00
#
_symmetry.space_group_name_H-M   'P 1'
#
loop_
_entity.id
_entity.type
_entity.pdbx_description
1 polymer ?
#
loop_
_entity_poly.entity_id
_entity_poly.type
_entity_poly.pdbx_seq_one_letter_code
_entity_poly.pdbx_strand_id
1 'polypeptide(L)'
;MSQQLIAITRPDVAATIESSRGVIGGIRLSFVTSLGLTAILANMPKPRFTLFPRRRILQNLLELQRVLEAIAAVEPVLPACPGTLLDDSSEALELICADASALRSALDEFGTTRQFQIIATWDGPEMVSATKNRPDVVAAVAAAKPLGRLAAGKALQAIMMGERERLSQEILARLSPIGRDILAMPQDGEDCVANLVVLLDDSSEARLDAALLELDALLPGNSRLRCIGPLPAVSFAAVSLDRIDPDRIDAARRLLSVGYRLTTESVRTAWRGYARANHPDVADAAAASNEFADASAAYRLLRRFADQMERTGHQPALFVDILGQADKGRRAA
;
A
#
# COMPACT_ATOMS: atom_id res chain seq x y z
N MET A 1 3.93 22.29 -15.58
CA MET A 1 4.61 21.46 -14.56
C MET A 1 3.78 20.21 -14.36
N SER A 2 4.22 19.20 -13.60
CA SER A 2 3.35 18.08 -13.19
C SER A 2 3.06 18.26 -11.71
N GLN A 3 1.82 18.02 -11.29
CA GLN A 3 1.47 18.04 -9.88
C GLN A 3 1.48 16.60 -9.37
N GLN A 4 1.94 16.40 -8.15
CA GLN A 4 1.87 15.11 -7.48
C GLN A 4 0.93 15.26 -6.30
N LEU A 5 -0.07 14.39 -6.21
CA LEU A 5 -0.88 14.29 -5.01
C LEU A 5 -0.02 13.72 -3.88
N ILE A 6 0.03 14.42 -2.76
CA ILE A 6 0.76 14.00 -1.57
C ILE A 6 -0.18 13.38 -0.55
N ALA A 7 -1.30 14.04 -0.29
CA ALA A 7 -2.30 13.60 0.67
C ALA A 7 -3.64 14.33 0.50
N ILE A 8 -4.68 13.81 1.17
CA ILE A 8 -5.97 14.45 1.40
C ILE A 8 -6.10 14.74 2.90
N THR A 9 -6.60 15.91 3.26
CA THR A 9 -6.80 16.33 4.65
C THR A 9 -8.04 17.22 4.80
N ARG A 10 -8.27 17.78 6.00
CA ARG A 10 -9.32 18.77 6.27
C ARG A 10 -8.82 20.20 5.97
N PRO A 11 -9.72 21.15 5.64
CA PRO A 11 -9.32 22.51 5.28
C PRO A 11 -8.56 23.28 6.39
N ASP A 12 -8.90 23.06 7.65
CA ASP A 12 -8.24 23.67 8.82
C ASP A 12 -6.81 23.15 9.02
N VAL A 13 -6.59 21.86 8.81
CA VAL A 13 -5.27 21.23 8.80
C VAL A 13 -4.43 21.77 7.65
N ALA A 14 -5.00 21.83 6.44
CA ALA A 14 -4.32 22.39 5.28
C ALA A 14 -3.90 23.85 5.49
N ALA A 15 -4.76 24.68 6.10
CA ALA A 15 -4.43 26.06 6.43
C ALA A 15 -3.27 26.17 7.43
N THR A 16 -3.16 25.22 8.36
CA THR A 16 -2.03 25.13 9.30
C THR A 16 -0.73 24.80 8.56
N ILE A 17 -0.76 23.83 7.65
CA ILE A 17 0.39 23.46 6.82
C ILE A 17 0.81 24.63 5.92
N GLU A 18 -0.13 25.29 5.27
CA GLU A 18 0.13 26.46 4.42
C GLU A 18 0.80 27.59 5.20
N SER A 19 0.29 27.89 6.40
CA SER A 19 0.83 28.91 7.30
C SER A 19 2.25 28.58 7.79
N SER A 20 2.61 27.29 7.87
CA SER A 20 3.93 26.82 8.31
C SER A 20 5.06 26.95 7.26
N ARG A 21 4.80 27.68 6.16
CA ARG A 21 5.71 28.21 5.10
C ARG A 21 5.48 27.68 3.68
N GLY A 22 4.46 26.85 3.42
CA GLY A 22 4.07 26.40 2.06
C GLY A 22 5.15 25.69 1.23
N VAL A 23 6.32 25.46 1.83
CA VAL A 23 7.50 24.81 1.26
C VAL A 23 8.05 23.86 2.33
N ILE A 24 7.96 22.57 2.07
CA ILE A 24 8.47 21.52 2.96
C ILE A 24 9.57 20.78 2.20
N GLY A 25 10.76 20.67 2.81
CA GLY A 25 11.90 20.00 2.17
C GLY A 25 12.35 20.60 0.83
N GLY A 26 12.05 21.89 0.58
CA GLY A 26 12.33 22.55 -0.71
C GLY A 26 11.24 22.38 -1.77
N ILE A 27 10.20 21.60 -1.49
CA ILE A 27 9.07 21.36 -2.39
C ILE A 27 7.96 22.35 -2.08
N ARG A 28 7.54 23.13 -3.08
CA ARG A 28 6.39 24.03 -2.96
C ARG A 28 5.09 23.23 -3.02
N LEU A 29 4.28 23.40 -1.99
CA LEU A 29 2.95 22.81 -1.90
C LEU A 29 1.89 23.76 -2.46
N SER A 30 0.81 23.20 -2.97
CA SER A 30 -0.41 23.89 -3.35
C SER A 30 -1.61 23.09 -2.87
N PHE A 31 -2.73 23.78 -2.61
CA PHE A 31 -3.89 23.21 -1.95
C PHE A 31 -5.14 23.38 -2.82
N VAL A 32 -5.92 22.31 -2.97
CA VAL A 32 -7.19 22.33 -3.70
C VAL A 32 -8.28 21.86 -2.75
N THR A 33 -9.25 22.72 -2.46
CA THR A 33 -10.29 22.45 -1.45
C THR A 33 -11.66 22.32 -2.11
N SER A 34 -12.38 21.26 -1.77
CA SER A 34 -13.76 21.05 -2.19
C SER A 34 -14.47 20.10 -1.23
N LEU A 35 -15.79 20.25 -1.07
CA LEU A 35 -16.62 19.36 -0.26
C LEU A 35 -16.05 19.07 1.15
N GLY A 36 -15.43 20.06 1.80
CA GLY A 36 -14.84 19.90 3.14
C GLY A 36 -13.59 19.01 3.21
N LEU A 37 -12.94 18.74 2.07
CA LEU A 37 -11.66 18.07 1.95
C LEU A 37 -10.67 18.96 1.21
N THR A 38 -9.39 18.80 1.49
CA THR A 38 -8.30 19.51 0.82
C THR A 38 -7.25 18.54 0.32
N ALA A 39 -6.98 18.57 -0.98
CA ALA A 39 -5.86 17.88 -1.58
C ALA A 39 -4.59 18.72 -1.44
N ILE A 40 -3.53 18.10 -0.93
CA ILE A 40 -2.18 18.66 -0.84
C ILE A 40 -1.38 18.18 -2.04
N LEU A 41 -0.94 19.12 -2.86
CA LEU A 41 -0.21 18.86 -4.09
C LEU A 41 1.23 19.36 -3.99
N ALA A 42 2.19 18.55 -4.43
CA ALA A 42 3.56 18.98 -4.65
C ALA A 42 3.75 19.41 -6.10
N ASN A 43 4.32 20.61 -6.30
CA ASN A 43 4.72 21.06 -7.63
C ASN A 43 6.08 20.48 -7.97
N MET A 44 6.08 19.40 -8.74
CA MET A 44 7.32 18.73 -9.15
C MET A 44 7.73 19.23 -10.55
N PRO A 45 9.03 19.52 -10.77
CA PRO A 45 9.51 19.76 -12.12
C PRO A 45 9.26 18.50 -12.96
N LYS A 46 8.64 18.66 -14.14
CA LYS A 46 8.42 17.53 -15.05
C LYS A 46 9.75 16.82 -15.27
N PRO A 47 9.83 15.49 -15.07
CA PRO A 47 11.07 14.77 -15.31
C PRO A 47 11.48 15.02 -16.76
N ARG A 48 12.55 15.79 -16.96
CA ARG A 48 13.15 15.91 -18.29
C ARG A 48 13.77 14.56 -18.57
N PHE A 49 13.26 13.84 -19.56
CA PHE A 49 13.78 12.57 -20.10
C PHE A 49 15.23 12.76 -20.58
N THR A 50 16.13 12.89 -19.63
CA THR A 50 17.56 13.07 -19.81
C THR A 50 18.19 12.08 -18.85
N LEU A 51 19.26 11.45 -19.32
CA LEU A 51 20.08 10.39 -18.73
C LEU A 51 20.61 10.72 -17.31
N PHE A 52 19.73 11.01 -16.34
CA PHE A 52 20.14 11.41 -15.01
C PHE A 52 20.21 10.22 -14.05
N PRO A 53 21.29 10.17 -13.24
CA PRO A 53 21.71 9.01 -12.49
C PRO A 53 20.80 8.78 -11.29
N ARG A 54 20.66 7.51 -10.88
CA ARG A 54 19.93 7.01 -9.70
C ARG A 54 19.92 7.96 -8.48
N ARG A 55 21.00 8.70 -8.26
CA ARG A 55 21.15 9.73 -7.21
C ARG A 55 20.03 10.79 -7.20
N ARG A 56 19.59 11.33 -8.34
CA ARG A 56 18.52 12.35 -8.37
C ARG A 56 17.14 11.77 -8.02
N ILE A 57 16.87 10.54 -8.46
CA ILE A 57 15.64 9.83 -8.10
C ILE A 57 15.61 9.59 -6.59
N LEU A 58 16.73 9.13 -6.01
CA LEU A 58 16.85 8.93 -4.57
C LEU A 58 16.69 10.24 -3.78
N GLN A 59 17.23 11.35 -4.27
CA GLN A 59 17.04 12.67 -3.64
C GLN A 59 15.57 13.08 -3.64
N ASN A 60 14.87 12.96 -4.78
CA ASN A 60 13.46 13.30 -4.88
C ASN A 60 12.59 12.43 -3.96
N LEU A 61 12.89 11.12 -3.87
CA LEU A 61 12.18 10.21 -2.96
C LEU A 61 12.38 10.60 -1.49
N LEU A 62 13.60 10.99 -1.12
CA LEU A 62 13.92 11.41 0.24
C LEU A 62 13.28 12.76 0.59
N GLU A 63 13.18 13.69 -0.37
CA GLU A 63 12.44 14.94 -0.20
C GLU A 63 10.94 14.68 -0.01
N LEU A 64 10.34 13.79 -0.82
CA LEU A 64 8.94 13.39 -0.67
C LEU A 64 8.67 12.69 0.68
N GLN A 65 9.58 11.83 1.13
CA GLN A 65 9.49 11.20 2.43
C GLN A 65 9.46 12.25 3.56
N ARG A 66 10.36 13.24 3.52
CA ARG A 66 10.36 14.34 4.49
C ARG A 66 9.08 15.15 4.46
N VAL A 67 8.49 15.34 3.29
CA VAL A 67 7.18 16.01 3.16
C VAL A 67 6.10 15.17 3.85
N LEU A 68 6.06 13.87 3.63
CA LEU A 68 5.10 12.97 4.28
C LEU A 68 5.28 12.92 5.80
N GLU A 69 6.52 12.85 6.30
CA GLU A 69 6.83 12.92 7.74
C GLU A 69 6.37 14.24 8.36
N ALA A 70 6.64 15.37 7.70
CA ALA A 70 6.22 16.68 8.18
C ALA A 70 4.70 16.86 8.16
N ILE A 71 4.03 16.34 7.12
CA ILE A 71 2.56 16.38 7.03
C ILE A 71 1.94 15.41 8.05
N ALA A 72 2.57 14.27 8.34
CA ALA A 72 2.10 13.36 9.37
C ALA A 72 1.94 14.10 10.70
N ALA A 73 2.90 14.94 11.07
CA ALA A 73 2.85 15.73 12.31
C ALA A 73 1.62 16.66 12.43
N VAL A 74 0.91 16.94 11.33
CA VAL A 74 -0.30 17.79 11.31
C VAL A 74 -1.50 16.94 10.88
N GLU A 75 -2.10 16.24 11.85
CA GLU A 75 -3.25 15.35 11.64
C GLU A 75 -4.59 16.07 11.51
N PRO A 76 -5.63 15.44 10.93
CA PRO A 76 -5.63 14.14 10.23
C PRO A 76 -5.17 14.21 8.76
N VAL A 77 -4.48 13.18 8.27
CA VAL A 77 -3.97 13.10 6.90
C VAL A 77 -4.15 11.70 6.31
N LEU A 78 -4.79 11.64 5.14
CA LEU A 78 -4.88 10.44 4.31
C LEU A 78 -3.80 10.51 3.21
N PRO A 79 -2.74 9.68 3.25
CA PRO A 79 -1.65 9.79 2.29
C PRO A 79 -2.09 9.38 0.89
N ALA A 80 -1.36 9.84 -0.13
CA ALA A 80 -1.46 9.31 -1.48
C ALA A 80 -0.33 8.30 -1.75
N CYS A 81 -0.57 7.39 -2.71
CA CYS A 81 0.46 6.49 -3.19
C CYS A 81 1.63 7.30 -3.77
N PRO A 82 2.89 6.92 -3.50
CA PRO A 82 4.03 7.55 -4.14
C PRO A 82 3.90 7.52 -5.66
N GLY A 83 4.09 8.68 -6.30
CA GLY A 83 3.97 8.79 -7.75
C GLY A 83 2.55 8.99 -8.28
N THR A 84 1.54 9.24 -7.44
CA THR A 84 0.21 9.66 -7.92
C THR A 84 0.29 11.04 -8.58
N LEU A 85 0.41 11.06 -9.91
CA LEU A 85 0.57 12.26 -10.73
C LEU A 85 -0.78 12.80 -11.22
N LEU A 86 -0.92 14.11 -11.13
CA LEU A 86 -2.01 14.91 -11.67
C LEU A 86 -1.48 15.80 -12.79
N ASP A 87 -2.28 15.96 -13.84
CA ASP A 87 -1.98 16.85 -14.94
C ASP A 87 -2.08 18.31 -14.49
N ASP A 88 -3.09 18.63 -13.69
CA ASP A 88 -3.29 19.93 -13.06
C ASP A 88 -4.21 19.87 -11.83
N SER A 89 -4.53 21.04 -11.27
CA SER A 89 -5.33 21.18 -10.06
C SER A 89 -6.82 20.90 -10.28
N SER A 90 -7.30 20.86 -11.53
CA SER A 90 -8.68 20.50 -11.85
C SER A 90 -8.91 18.99 -11.69
N GLU A 91 -7.91 18.15 -11.98
CA GLU A 91 -7.99 16.71 -11.67
C GLU A 91 -8.04 16.45 -10.16
N ALA A 92 -7.37 17.27 -9.33
CA ALA A 92 -7.50 17.17 -7.87
C ALA A 92 -8.94 17.48 -7.42
N LEU A 93 -9.60 18.44 -8.07
CA LEU A 93 -11.00 18.76 -7.81
C LEU A 93 -11.92 17.61 -8.24
N GLU A 94 -11.70 17.04 -9.43
CA GLU A 94 -12.46 15.88 -9.92
C GLU A 94 -12.33 14.69 -8.97
N LEU A 95 -11.10 14.39 -8.51
CA LEU A 95 -10.82 13.36 -7.51
C LEU A 95 -11.67 13.55 -6.25
N ILE A 96 -11.66 14.76 -5.68
CA ILE A 96 -12.45 15.04 -4.46
C ILE A 96 -13.94 14.91 -4.74
N CYS A 97 -14.43 15.49 -5.85
CA CYS A 97 -15.86 15.48 -6.18
C CYS A 97 -16.39 14.08 -6.50
N ALA A 98 -15.59 13.22 -7.14
CA ALA A 98 -15.98 11.87 -7.51
C ALA A 98 -16.27 10.98 -6.29
N ASP A 99 -15.42 11.05 -5.26
CA ASP A 99 -15.40 10.10 -4.15
C ASP A 99 -15.25 10.76 -2.75
N ALA A 100 -15.73 12.00 -2.57
CA ALA A 100 -15.65 12.73 -1.29
C ALA A 100 -16.10 11.92 -0.07
N SER A 101 -17.16 11.11 -0.21
CA SER A 101 -17.65 10.27 0.90
C SER A 101 -16.65 9.18 1.27
N ALA A 102 -16.06 8.49 0.29
CA ALA A 102 -15.08 7.42 0.55
C ALA A 102 -13.79 8.00 1.13
N LEU A 103 -13.32 9.13 0.57
CA LEU A 103 -12.15 9.86 1.07
C LEU A 103 -12.35 10.35 2.50
N ARG A 104 -13.53 10.89 2.84
CA ARG A 104 -13.83 11.32 4.20
C ARG A 104 -13.88 10.15 5.17
N SER A 105 -14.57 9.06 4.81
CA SER A 105 -14.59 7.85 5.64
C SER A 105 -13.18 7.29 5.88
N ALA A 106 -12.33 7.26 4.85
CA ALA A 106 -10.95 6.81 5.00
C ALA A 106 -10.10 7.79 5.83
N LEU A 107 -10.28 9.09 5.65
CA LEU A 107 -9.60 10.11 6.46
C LEU A 107 -10.03 10.04 7.93
N ASP A 108 -11.30 9.77 8.23
CA ASP A 108 -11.77 9.59 9.60
C ASP A 108 -11.30 8.25 10.19
N GLU A 109 -11.18 7.18 9.38
CA GLU A 109 -10.71 5.87 9.83
C GLU A 109 -9.19 5.79 10.06
N PHE A 110 -8.39 6.47 9.22
CA PHE A 110 -6.93 6.34 9.16
C PHE A 110 -6.16 7.65 9.33
N GLY A 111 -6.81 8.81 9.28
CA GLY A 111 -6.12 10.10 9.21
C GLY A 111 -5.28 10.45 10.45
N THR A 112 -5.62 9.88 11.61
CA THR A 112 -4.88 10.04 12.88
C THR A 112 -4.09 8.79 13.25
N THR A 113 -3.95 7.84 12.32
CA THR A 113 -3.17 6.62 12.56
C THR A 113 -1.73 6.82 12.12
N ARG A 114 -0.82 6.13 12.80
CA ARG A 114 0.62 6.22 12.56
C ARG A 114 1.16 4.91 12.07
N GLN A 115 1.96 4.97 11.03
CA GLN A 115 2.64 3.84 10.48
C GLN A 115 4.11 3.85 10.89
N PHE A 116 4.59 2.69 11.32
CA PHE A 116 6.01 2.43 11.57
C PHE A 116 6.47 1.21 10.78
N GLN A 117 7.65 1.28 10.17
CA GLN A 117 8.28 0.13 9.56
C GLN A 117 9.39 -0.40 10.46
N ILE A 118 9.25 -1.66 10.88
CA ILE A 118 10.19 -2.38 11.74
C ILE A 118 10.97 -3.38 10.89
N ILE A 119 12.28 -3.21 10.83
CA ILE A 119 13.19 -4.09 10.09
C ILE A 119 14.17 -4.69 11.08
N ALA A 120 14.15 -6.01 11.22
CA ALA A 120 15.12 -6.78 11.98
C ALA A 120 16.06 -7.48 11.02
N THR A 121 17.36 -7.27 11.21
CA THR A 121 18.43 -7.95 10.47
C THR A 121 19.37 -8.63 11.44
N TRP A 122 19.95 -9.75 11.05
CA TRP A 122 21.02 -10.40 11.80
C TRP A 122 22.35 -10.35 11.04
N ASP A 123 23.44 -10.70 11.70
CA ASP A 123 24.71 -10.99 11.04
C ASP A 123 24.82 -12.51 10.82
N GLY A 124 24.71 -12.96 9.56
CA GLY A 124 24.72 -14.38 9.21
C GLY A 124 25.94 -15.15 9.78
N PRO A 125 27.18 -14.68 9.57
CA PRO A 125 28.37 -15.30 10.15
C PRO A 125 28.35 -15.41 11.68
N GLU A 126 27.95 -14.36 12.40
CA GLU A 126 27.83 -14.40 13.85
C GLU A 126 26.71 -15.33 14.30
N MET A 127 25.58 -15.34 13.59
CA MET A 127 24.48 -16.25 13.86
C MET A 127 24.89 -17.71 13.73
N VAL A 128 25.62 -18.05 12.68
CA VAL A 128 26.19 -19.38 12.52
C VAL A 128 27.18 -19.67 13.66
N SER A 129 28.03 -18.71 14.04
CA SER A 129 28.99 -18.89 15.11
C SER A 129 28.34 -19.11 16.48
N ALA A 130 27.24 -18.39 16.76
CA ALA A 130 26.45 -18.51 17.98
C ALA A 130 25.67 -19.83 18.04
N THR A 131 25.24 -20.36 16.89
CA THR A 131 24.41 -21.57 16.82
C THR A 131 25.20 -22.86 16.61
N LYS A 132 26.45 -22.81 16.15
CA LYS A 132 27.26 -23.99 15.79
C LYS A 132 27.42 -25.03 16.90
N ASN A 133 27.33 -24.61 18.18
CA ASN A 133 27.50 -25.47 19.34
C ASN A 133 26.17 -26.00 19.89
N ARG A 134 25.02 -25.60 19.32
CA ARG A 134 23.72 -26.10 19.77
C ARG A 134 23.60 -27.60 19.43
N PRO A 135 23.07 -28.43 20.35
CA PRO A 135 23.02 -29.89 20.15
C PRO A 135 22.27 -30.32 18.88
N ASP A 136 21.19 -29.63 18.53
CA ASP A 136 20.39 -29.85 17.33
C ASP A 136 21.20 -29.57 16.04
N VAL A 137 21.95 -28.46 16.01
CA VAL A 137 22.84 -28.10 14.89
C VAL A 137 23.96 -29.10 14.73
N VAL A 138 24.65 -29.44 15.83
CA VAL A 138 25.76 -30.40 15.82
C VAL A 138 25.27 -31.77 15.31
N ALA A 139 24.12 -32.24 15.80
CA ALA A 139 23.54 -33.51 15.38
C ALA A 139 23.17 -33.52 13.89
N ALA A 140 22.48 -32.48 13.40
CA ALA A 140 22.07 -32.37 12.01
C ALA A 140 23.27 -32.30 11.05
N VAL A 141 24.28 -31.49 11.39
CA VAL A 141 25.50 -31.36 10.57
C VAL A 141 26.31 -32.65 10.59
N ALA A 142 26.42 -33.33 11.74
CA ALA A 142 27.10 -34.61 11.84
C ALA A 142 26.41 -35.71 11.02
N ALA A 143 25.06 -35.77 11.05
CA ALA A 143 24.28 -36.72 10.26
C ALA A 143 24.42 -36.49 8.74
N ALA A 144 24.56 -35.24 8.31
CA ALA A 144 24.74 -34.89 6.91
C ALA A 144 26.20 -35.02 6.42
N LYS A 145 27.18 -35.10 7.32
CA LYS A 145 28.62 -35.12 7.00
C LYS A 145 29.04 -36.28 6.08
N PRO A 146 28.54 -37.53 6.25
CA PRO A 146 28.87 -38.64 5.34
C PRO A 146 28.36 -38.43 3.90
N LEU A 147 27.33 -37.60 3.72
CA LEU A 147 26.74 -37.26 2.42
C LEU A 147 27.50 -36.13 1.70
N GLY A 148 28.57 -35.60 2.32
CA GLY A 148 29.45 -34.60 1.75
C GLY A 148 29.14 -33.15 2.20
N ARG A 149 30.03 -32.23 1.82
CA ARG A 149 30.02 -30.83 2.25
C ARG A 149 28.74 -30.09 1.87
N LEU A 150 28.18 -30.38 0.69
CA LEU A 150 26.94 -29.76 0.23
C LEU A 150 25.75 -30.13 1.12
N ALA A 151 25.66 -31.39 1.55
CA ALA A 151 24.58 -31.86 2.42
C ALA A 151 24.66 -31.20 3.81
N ALA A 152 25.87 -31.09 4.37
CA ALA A 152 26.10 -30.37 5.62
C ALA A 152 25.73 -28.88 5.51
N GLY A 153 26.06 -28.23 4.39
CA GLY A 153 25.66 -26.84 4.12
C GLY A 153 24.14 -26.66 4.06
N LYS A 154 23.43 -27.57 3.37
CA LYS A 154 21.96 -27.55 3.31
C LYS A 154 21.30 -27.76 4.67
N ALA A 155 21.85 -28.66 5.49
CA ALA A 155 21.36 -28.90 6.85
C ALA A 155 21.50 -27.65 7.72
N LEU A 156 22.66 -26.96 7.66
CA LEU A 156 22.87 -25.71 8.37
C LEU A 156 21.90 -24.61 7.87
N GLN A 157 21.75 -24.47 6.54
CA GLN A 157 20.82 -23.50 5.95
C GLN A 157 19.37 -23.73 6.41
N ALA A 158 18.91 -24.98 6.46
CA ALA A 158 17.56 -25.31 6.92
C ALA A 158 17.34 -24.89 8.39
N ILE A 159 18.34 -25.07 9.25
CA ILE A 159 18.26 -24.64 10.65
C ILE A 159 18.24 -23.11 10.76
N MET A 160 19.08 -22.41 9.97
CA MET A 160 19.06 -20.95 9.93
C MET A 160 17.71 -20.43 9.43
N MET A 161 17.12 -21.03 8.39
CA MET A 161 15.77 -20.66 7.97
C MET A 161 14.72 -20.87 9.07
N GLY A 162 14.82 -21.97 9.84
CA GLY A 162 13.94 -22.22 10.97
C GLY A 162 14.11 -21.21 12.11
N GLU A 163 15.34 -20.82 12.42
CA GLU A 163 15.64 -19.80 13.43
C GLU A 163 15.11 -18.43 13.00
N ARG A 164 15.28 -18.09 11.71
CA ARG A 164 14.75 -16.86 11.12
C ARG A 164 13.23 -16.79 11.25
N GLU A 165 12.55 -17.87 10.89
CA GLU A 165 11.09 -17.96 10.99
C GLU A 165 10.63 -17.84 12.45
N ARG A 166 11.29 -18.54 13.38
CA ARG A 166 11.00 -18.44 14.81
C ARG A 166 11.13 -17.01 15.34
N LEU A 167 12.23 -16.32 15.00
CA LEU A 167 12.45 -14.93 15.41
C LEU A 167 11.43 -13.98 14.76
N SER A 168 11.13 -14.16 13.48
CA SER A 168 10.10 -13.39 12.77
C SER A 168 8.73 -13.51 13.46
N GLN A 169 8.35 -14.74 13.83
CA GLN A 169 7.11 -15.02 14.55
C GLN A 169 7.09 -14.41 15.96
N GLU A 170 8.20 -14.46 16.68
CA GLU A 170 8.32 -13.83 18.00
C GLU A 170 8.18 -12.30 17.91
N ILE A 171 8.82 -11.67 16.91
CA ILE A 171 8.69 -10.24 16.64
C ILE A 171 7.22 -9.91 16.35
N LEU A 172 6.59 -10.65 15.43
CA LEU A 172 5.19 -10.45 15.08
C LEU A 172 4.27 -10.61 16.31
N ALA A 173 4.48 -11.65 17.10
CA ALA A 173 3.66 -11.95 18.28
C ALA A 173 3.73 -10.84 19.34
N ARG A 174 4.88 -10.18 19.49
CA ARG A 174 5.05 -9.05 20.42
C ARG A 174 4.48 -7.74 19.90
N LEU A 175 4.53 -7.50 18.59
CA LEU A 175 3.99 -6.28 18.00
C LEU A 175 2.47 -6.35 17.78
N SER A 176 1.91 -7.54 17.57
CA SER A 176 0.47 -7.74 17.30
C SER A 176 -0.48 -7.14 18.35
N PRO A 177 -0.21 -7.21 19.67
CA PRO A 177 -1.08 -6.60 20.68
C PRO A 177 -0.96 -5.07 20.80
N ILE A 178 -0.03 -4.45 20.06
CA ILE A 178 0.25 -3.02 20.06
C ILE A 178 -0.31 -2.36 18.80
N GLY A 179 -0.13 -3.04 17.66
CA GLY A 179 -0.65 -2.61 16.37
C GLY A 179 -2.16 -2.77 16.26
N ARG A 180 -2.81 -1.77 15.67
CA ARG A 180 -4.16 -1.89 15.13
C ARG A 180 -4.19 -2.88 13.95
N ASP A 181 -3.16 -2.85 13.12
CA ASP A 181 -2.95 -3.78 12.01
C ASP A 181 -1.46 -3.93 11.70
N ILE A 182 -1.07 -5.06 11.10
CA ILE A 182 0.34 -5.37 10.77
C ILE A 182 0.41 -6.03 9.39
N LEU A 183 1.30 -5.50 8.55
CA LEU A 183 1.63 -6.08 7.26
C LEU A 183 3.05 -6.64 7.28
N ALA A 184 3.18 -7.90 6.85
CA ALA A 184 4.49 -8.48 6.54
C ALA A 184 4.91 -8.04 5.14
N MET A 185 6.06 -7.38 5.05
CA MET A 185 6.65 -6.94 3.79
C MET A 185 7.65 -8.00 3.29
N PRO A 186 7.98 -7.99 1.99
CA PRO A 186 9.05 -8.83 1.46
C PRO A 186 10.34 -8.67 2.26
N GLN A 187 10.95 -9.80 2.63
CA GLN A 187 12.24 -9.86 3.29
C GLN A 187 13.32 -9.82 2.21
N ASP A 188 13.97 -8.67 2.05
CA ASP A 188 15.04 -8.51 1.07
C ASP A 188 16.37 -9.00 1.66
N GLY A 189 16.94 -10.05 1.06
CA GLY A 189 18.25 -10.61 1.43
C GLY A 189 18.20 -11.74 2.48
N GLU A 190 19.30 -12.47 2.59
CA GLU A 190 19.42 -13.62 3.51
C GLU A 190 19.50 -13.20 4.99
N ASP A 191 19.89 -11.95 5.23
CA ASP A 191 20.11 -11.40 6.57
C ASP A 191 18.86 -10.74 7.17
N CYS A 192 17.80 -10.55 6.38
CA CYS A 192 16.55 -9.95 6.85
C CYS A 192 15.73 -10.99 7.63
N VAL A 193 15.57 -10.77 8.94
CA VAL A 193 14.79 -11.63 9.83
C VAL A 193 13.31 -11.28 9.78
N ALA A 194 12.99 -9.99 9.80
CA ALA A 194 11.62 -9.49 9.71
C ALA A 194 11.60 -8.12 9.04
N ASN A 195 10.58 -7.87 8.22
CA ASN A 195 10.28 -6.57 7.64
C ASN A 195 8.77 -6.36 7.79
N LEU A 196 8.38 -5.63 8.82
CA LEU A 196 6.98 -5.46 9.22
C LEU A 196 6.61 -3.99 9.13
N VAL A 197 5.36 -3.73 8.74
CA VAL A 197 4.76 -2.41 8.83
C VAL A 197 3.63 -2.49 9.84
N VAL A 198 3.70 -1.68 10.88
CA VAL A 198 2.76 -1.66 12.00
C VAL A 198 1.95 -0.37 11.91
N LEU A 199 0.62 -0.50 11.95
CA LEU A 199 -0.30 0.62 12.10
C LEU A 199 -0.66 0.79 13.57
N LEU A 200 -0.48 1.99 14.10
CA LEU A 200 -0.81 2.36 15.47
C LEU A 200 -1.95 3.38 15.48
N ASP A 201 -2.75 3.31 16.53
CA ASP A 201 -3.57 4.45 16.96
C ASP A 201 -2.67 5.42 17.76
N ASP A 202 -3.05 6.71 17.79
CA ASP A 202 -2.27 7.86 18.32
C ASP A 202 -1.65 7.61 19.72
N SER A 203 -2.31 6.84 20.60
CA SER A 203 -1.83 6.59 21.96
C SER A 203 -0.82 5.45 22.14
N SER A 204 -0.46 4.71 21.08
CA SER A 204 0.28 3.44 21.21
C SER A 204 1.80 3.54 20.97
N GLU A 205 2.34 4.71 20.62
CA GLU A 205 3.76 4.87 20.28
C GLU A 205 4.69 4.48 21.44
N ALA A 206 4.42 4.95 22.67
CA ALA A 206 5.23 4.61 23.83
C ALA A 206 5.26 3.09 24.14
N ARG A 207 4.18 2.37 23.80
CA ARG A 207 4.13 0.91 23.92
C ARG A 207 4.98 0.23 22.85
N LEU A 208 4.98 0.77 21.63
CA LEU A 208 5.86 0.30 20.56
C LEU A 208 7.33 0.47 20.96
N ASP A 209 7.72 1.65 21.46
CA ASP A 209 9.10 1.91 21.90
C ASP A 209 9.57 0.91 22.97
N ALA A 210 8.74 0.66 23.99
CA ALA A 210 9.04 -0.33 25.01
C ALA A 210 9.22 -1.75 24.43
N ALA A 211 8.33 -2.15 23.51
CA ALA A 211 8.42 -3.45 22.86
C ALA A 211 9.66 -3.58 21.96
N LEU A 212 10.07 -2.50 21.28
CA LEU A 212 11.29 -2.50 20.48
C LEU A 212 12.54 -2.67 21.34
N LEU A 213 12.58 -2.07 22.53
CA LEU A 213 13.69 -2.27 23.48
C LEU A 213 13.76 -3.73 23.97
N GLU A 214 12.61 -4.36 24.26
CA GLU A 214 12.57 -5.78 24.61
C GLU A 214 12.99 -6.68 23.45
N LEU A 215 12.56 -6.36 22.24
CA LEU A 215 12.93 -7.09 21.02
C LEU A 215 14.43 -6.99 20.73
N ASP A 216 15.03 -5.82 20.87
CA ASP A 216 16.46 -5.61 20.69
C ASP A 216 17.28 -6.51 21.63
N ALA A 217 16.85 -6.66 22.89
CA ALA A 217 17.48 -7.55 23.86
C ALA A 217 17.33 -9.06 23.54
N LEU A 218 16.35 -9.44 22.74
CA LEU A 218 16.13 -10.83 22.31
C LEU A 218 16.92 -11.19 21.06
N LEU A 219 17.29 -10.19 20.26
CA LEU A 219 18.00 -10.42 19.03
C LEU A 219 19.45 -10.82 19.34
N PRO A 220 19.94 -11.93 18.75
CA PRO A 220 21.26 -12.46 19.05
C PRO A 220 22.41 -11.66 18.42
N GLY A 221 23.53 -11.55 19.13
CA GLY A 221 24.80 -11.02 18.60
C GLY A 221 24.70 -9.57 18.11
N ASN A 222 25.34 -9.27 16.98
CA ASN A 222 25.28 -7.94 16.34
C ASN A 222 24.05 -7.75 15.44
N SER A 223 22.93 -8.40 15.76
CA SER A 223 21.66 -8.12 15.11
C SER A 223 21.26 -6.64 15.29
N ARG A 224 20.47 -6.14 14.36
CA ARG A 224 20.02 -4.74 14.33
C ARG A 224 18.53 -4.68 14.14
N LEU A 225 17.89 -3.89 15.00
CA LEU A 225 16.50 -3.49 14.85
C LEU A 225 16.44 -2.04 14.37
N ARG A 226 15.76 -1.79 13.26
CA ARG A 226 15.52 -0.44 12.72
C ARG A 226 14.02 -0.15 12.75
N CYS A 227 13.65 0.97 13.37
CA CYS A 227 12.31 1.53 13.31
C CYS A 227 12.32 2.78 12.41
N ILE A 228 11.39 2.87 11.46
CA ILE A 228 11.23 4.00 10.54
C ILE A 228 9.81 4.55 10.69
N GLY A 229 9.69 5.81 11.09
CA GLY A 229 8.41 6.49 11.34
C GLY A 229 8.56 7.64 12.34
N PRO A 230 7.47 8.32 12.71
CA PRO A 230 6.10 8.06 12.27
C PRO A 230 5.86 8.48 10.81
N LEU A 231 5.08 7.68 10.08
CA LEU A 231 4.56 8.01 8.75
C LEU A 231 3.03 8.00 8.78
N PRO A 232 2.35 8.68 7.84
CA PRO A 232 0.93 8.44 7.62
C PRO A 232 0.71 6.98 7.17
N ALA A 233 -0.53 6.50 7.21
CA ALA A 233 -0.93 5.13 6.88
C ALA A 233 -0.79 4.73 5.39
N VAL A 234 0.36 4.97 4.77
CA VAL A 234 0.59 4.81 3.32
C VAL A 234 0.47 3.36 2.87
N SER A 235 0.84 2.40 3.71
CA SER A 235 0.73 0.97 3.42
C SER A 235 -0.64 0.40 3.74
N PHE A 236 -1.56 1.18 4.31
CA PHE A 236 -2.89 0.71 4.71
C PHE A 236 -4.04 1.45 4.02
N ALA A 237 -3.88 2.75 3.76
CA ALA A 237 -4.94 3.64 3.29
C ALA A 237 -4.41 4.75 2.35
N ALA A 238 -3.53 4.41 1.42
CA ALA A 238 -3.06 5.37 0.43
C ALA A 238 -4.08 5.58 -0.71
N VAL A 239 -4.26 6.84 -1.10
CA VAL A 239 -5.05 7.25 -2.27
C VAL A 239 -4.23 7.06 -3.55
N SER A 240 -4.76 6.26 -4.46
CA SER A 240 -4.24 6.07 -5.81
C SER A 240 -5.26 6.46 -6.87
N LEU A 241 -4.76 6.71 -8.07
CA LEU A 241 -5.56 7.07 -9.23
C LEU A 241 -5.41 6.01 -10.32
N ASP A 242 -6.54 5.48 -10.80
CA ASP A 242 -6.60 4.67 -12.02
C ASP A 242 -7.16 5.55 -13.14
N ARG A 243 -6.34 5.83 -14.16
CA ARG A 243 -6.79 6.64 -15.32
C ARG A 243 -7.64 5.77 -16.22
N ILE A 244 -8.79 6.29 -16.60
CA ILE A 244 -9.75 5.53 -17.38
C ILE A 244 -9.27 5.48 -18.83
N ASP A 245 -9.03 4.26 -19.30
CA ASP A 245 -8.78 3.98 -20.72
C ASP A 245 -10.12 3.88 -21.46
N PRO A 246 -10.43 4.80 -22.40
CA PRO A 246 -11.66 4.75 -23.18
C PRO A 246 -11.85 3.43 -23.94
N ASP A 247 -10.75 2.84 -24.44
CA ASP A 247 -10.81 1.58 -25.20
C ASP A 247 -11.23 0.42 -24.29
N ARG A 248 -10.81 0.45 -23.02
CA ARG A 248 -11.20 -0.53 -21.99
C ARG A 248 -12.69 -0.40 -21.64
N ILE A 249 -13.22 0.82 -21.56
CA ILE A 249 -14.66 1.06 -21.36
C ILE A 249 -15.45 0.52 -22.55
N ASP A 250 -15.03 0.83 -23.77
CA ASP A 250 -15.73 0.38 -24.97
C ASP A 250 -15.67 -1.14 -25.16
N ALA A 251 -14.54 -1.78 -24.83
CA ALA A 251 -14.43 -3.24 -24.81
C ALA A 251 -15.41 -3.87 -23.80
N ALA A 252 -15.48 -3.34 -22.57
CA ALA A 252 -16.40 -3.81 -21.54
C ALA A 252 -17.87 -3.63 -21.95
N ARG A 253 -18.21 -2.51 -22.61
CA ARG A 253 -19.55 -2.26 -23.16
C ARG A 253 -19.95 -3.27 -24.22
N ARG A 254 -19.03 -3.58 -25.15
CA ARG A 254 -19.26 -4.61 -26.19
C ARG A 254 -19.47 -5.98 -25.56
N LEU A 255 -18.65 -6.36 -24.57
CA LEU A 255 -18.75 -7.65 -23.90
C LEU A 255 -20.12 -7.86 -23.22
N LEU A 256 -20.64 -6.83 -22.55
CA LEU A 256 -21.95 -6.88 -21.89
C LEU A 256 -23.11 -6.41 -22.78
N SER A 257 -22.85 -6.08 -24.04
CA SER A 257 -23.85 -5.56 -24.99
C SER A 257 -24.62 -4.33 -24.47
N VAL A 258 -23.92 -3.40 -23.81
CA VAL A 258 -24.52 -2.16 -23.27
C VAL A 258 -24.32 -0.99 -24.24
N GLY A 259 -25.38 -0.18 -24.42
CA GLY A 259 -25.36 1.01 -25.27
C GLY A 259 -24.42 2.14 -24.78
N TYR A 260 -24.39 3.25 -25.53
CA TYR A 260 -23.53 4.42 -25.22
C TYR A 260 -24.02 5.24 -24.02
N ARG A 261 -25.33 5.20 -23.75
CA ARG A 261 -25.91 5.80 -22.55
C ARG A 261 -25.79 4.79 -21.41
N LEU A 262 -24.74 4.95 -20.61
CA LEU A 262 -24.51 4.14 -19.42
C LEU A 262 -25.29 4.71 -18.25
N THR A 263 -26.16 3.90 -17.67
CA THR A 263 -26.78 4.13 -16.37
C THR A 263 -26.49 2.92 -15.49
N THR A 264 -26.51 3.09 -14.18
CA THR A 264 -26.26 1.98 -13.26
C THR A 264 -27.30 0.87 -13.42
N GLU A 265 -28.54 1.23 -13.74
CA GLU A 265 -29.61 0.28 -14.01
C GLU A 265 -29.41 -0.50 -15.32
N SER A 266 -29.02 0.17 -16.41
CA SER A 266 -28.77 -0.50 -17.70
C SER A 266 -27.63 -1.50 -17.60
N VAL A 267 -26.55 -1.13 -16.91
CA VAL A 267 -25.39 -2.01 -16.68
C VAL A 267 -25.77 -3.23 -15.83
N ARG A 268 -26.56 -3.03 -14.75
CA ARG A 268 -27.04 -4.12 -13.89
C ARG A 268 -27.96 -5.10 -14.62
N THR A 269 -28.83 -4.57 -15.47
CA THR A 269 -29.77 -5.39 -16.26
C THR A 269 -29.02 -6.25 -17.28
N ALA A 270 -28.07 -5.66 -17.99
CA ALA A 270 -27.22 -6.38 -18.94
C ALA A 270 -26.40 -7.49 -18.27
N TRP A 271 -25.78 -7.21 -17.12
CA TRP A 271 -25.06 -8.22 -16.34
C TRP A 271 -25.95 -9.38 -15.91
N ARG A 272 -27.15 -9.12 -15.40
CA ARG A 272 -28.10 -10.19 -15.02
C ARG A 272 -28.51 -11.06 -16.20
N GLY A 273 -28.69 -10.46 -17.38
CA GLY A 273 -28.95 -11.20 -18.62
C GLY A 273 -27.77 -12.09 -18.99
N TYR A 274 -26.57 -11.53 -19.03
CA TYR A 274 -25.33 -12.25 -19.35
C TYR A 274 -25.09 -13.41 -18.37
N ALA A 275 -25.18 -13.15 -17.07
CA ALA A 275 -24.88 -14.13 -16.03
C ALA A 275 -25.86 -15.30 -16.03
N ARG A 276 -27.14 -15.08 -16.37
CA ARG A 276 -28.14 -16.16 -16.53
C ARG A 276 -27.85 -17.03 -17.74
N ALA A 277 -27.38 -16.44 -18.84
CA ALA A 277 -27.13 -17.16 -20.08
C ALA A 277 -25.80 -17.94 -20.06
N ASN A 278 -24.81 -17.49 -19.30
CA ASN A 278 -23.43 -18.00 -19.33
C ASN A 278 -22.91 -18.46 -17.95
N HIS A 279 -23.79 -18.83 -17.02
CA HIS A 279 -23.38 -19.24 -15.68
C HIS A 279 -22.49 -20.50 -15.73
N PRO A 280 -21.35 -20.54 -15.02
CA PRO A 280 -20.42 -21.68 -15.05
C PRO A 280 -21.03 -22.99 -14.53
N ASP A 281 -22.07 -22.94 -13.69
CA ASP A 281 -22.78 -24.15 -13.24
C ASP A 281 -23.57 -24.87 -14.35
N VAL A 282 -23.70 -24.24 -15.53
CA VAL A 282 -24.49 -24.77 -16.67
C VAL A 282 -23.60 -25.24 -17.82
N ALA A 283 -22.29 -24.96 -17.80
CA ALA A 283 -21.36 -25.25 -18.90
C ALA A 283 -20.04 -25.90 -18.42
N ASP A 284 -19.45 -26.78 -19.23
CA ASP A 284 -18.22 -27.51 -18.87
C ASP A 284 -16.92 -26.69 -19.10
N ALA A 285 -15.98 -26.95 -18.18
CA ALA A 285 -14.54 -26.66 -18.06
C ALA A 285 -13.89 -25.37 -18.62
N ALA A 286 -13.40 -24.57 -17.66
CA ALA A 286 -12.31 -23.56 -17.72
C ALA A 286 -12.49 -22.34 -18.64
N ALA A 287 -12.79 -22.51 -19.92
CA ALA A 287 -12.96 -21.39 -20.85
C ALA A 287 -14.18 -20.53 -20.48
N ALA A 288 -15.31 -21.18 -20.15
CA ALA A 288 -16.50 -20.52 -19.64
C ALA A 288 -16.27 -19.77 -18.30
N SER A 289 -15.31 -20.26 -17.48
CA SER A 289 -14.94 -19.60 -16.22
C SER A 289 -14.15 -18.30 -16.46
N ASN A 290 -13.21 -18.32 -17.41
CA ASN A 290 -12.44 -17.12 -17.77
C ASN A 290 -13.33 -16.06 -18.42
N GLU A 291 -14.21 -16.44 -19.36
CA GLU A 291 -15.15 -15.51 -19.99
C GLU A 291 -16.11 -14.89 -18.98
N PHE A 292 -16.62 -15.69 -18.03
CA PHE A 292 -17.48 -15.19 -16.96
C PHE A 292 -16.71 -14.24 -16.02
N ALA A 293 -15.45 -14.54 -15.71
CA ALA A 293 -14.58 -13.66 -14.92
C ALA A 293 -14.32 -12.32 -15.63
N ASP A 294 -14.06 -12.35 -16.93
CA ASP A 294 -13.88 -11.16 -17.77
C ASP A 294 -15.17 -10.32 -17.83
N ALA A 295 -16.33 -10.97 -18.01
CA ALA A 295 -17.62 -10.30 -17.99
C ALA A 295 -17.95 -9.69 -16.62
N SER A 296 -17.58 -10.36 -15.53
CA SER A 296 -17.70 -9.84 -14.17
C SER A 296 -16.78 -8.63 -13.93
N ALA A 297 -15.55 -8.67 -14.47
CA ALA A 297 -14.64 -7.53 -14.45
C ALA A 297 -15.19 -6.34 -15.26
N ALA A 298 -15.73 -6.60 -16.46
CA ALA A 298 -16.40 -5.60 -17.30
C ALA A 298 -17.60 -4.98 -16.58
N TYR A 299 -18.43 -5.79 -15.92
CA TYR A 299 -19.59 -5.31 -15.15
C TYR A 299 -19.14 -4.37 -14.03
N ARG A 300 -18.14 -4.76 -13.24
CA ARG A 300 -17.60 -3.93 -12.16
C ARG A 300 -17.07 -2.60 -12.68
N LEU A 301 -16.33 -2.64 -13.79
CA LEU A 301 -15.80 -1.44 -14.44
C LEU A 301 -16.92 -0.51 -14.91
N LEU A 302 -17.89 -1.01 -15.69
CA LEU A 302 -18.98 -0.19 -16.21
C LEU A 302 -19.90 0.34 -15.13
N ARG A 303 -20.13 -0.45 -14.07
CA ARG A 303 -20.93 -0.01 -12.93
C ARG A 303 -20.25 1.15 -12.22
N ARG A 304 -18.95 1.03 -11.94
CA ARG A 304 -18.16 2.10 -11.34
C ARG A 304 -18.19 3.37 -12.21
N PHE A 305 -18.00 3.20 -13.52
CA PHE A 305 -18.06 4.30 -14.48
C PHE A 305 -19.44 5.00 -14.49
N ALA A 306 -20.53 4.24 -14.56
CA ALA A 306 -21.89 4.78 -14.55
C ALA A 306 -22.23 5.46 -13.22
N ASP A 307 -21.90 4.83 -12.09
CA ASP A 307 -22.10 5.41 -10.75
C ASP A 307 -21.38 6.76 -10.61
N GLN A 308 -20.16 6.89 -11.14
CA GLN A 308 -19.40 8.14 -11.10
C GLN A 308 -19.93 9.19 -12.07
N MET A 309 -20.35 8.79 -13.28
CA MET A 309 -21.02 9.69 -14.23
C MET A 309 -22.29 10.29 -13.63
N GLU A 310 -23.11 9.48 -12.95
CA GLU A 310 -24.34 9.93 -12.30
C GLU A 310 -24.06 10.93 -11.16
N ARG A 311 -22.94 10.78 -10.43
CA ARG A 311 -22.54 11.72 -9.37
C ARG A 311 -21.95 13.02 -9.89
N THR A 312 -21.10 12.95 -10.91
CA THR A 312 -20.31 14.10 -11.41
C THR A 312 -21.00 14.84 -12.54
N GLY A 313 -21.95 14.20 -13.23
CA GLY A 313 -22.66 14.77 -14.38
C GLY A 313 -21.85 14.77 -15.69
N HIS A 314 -20.63 14.23 -15.70
CA HIS A 314 -19.78 14.12 -16.88
C HIS A 314 -19.09 12.75 -16.94
N GLN A 315 -18.45 12.44 -18.08
CA GLN A 315 -17.64 11.24 -18.17
C GLN A 315 -16.42 11.37 -17.24
N PRO A 316 -16.17 10.40 -16.36
CA PRO A 316 -15.01 10.45 -15.48
C PRO A 316 -13.73 10.22 -16.27
N ALA A 317 -12.68 10.97 -15.93
CA ALA A 317 -11.34 10.76 -16.46
C ALA A 317 -10.51 9.79 -15.59
N LEU A 318 -10.86 9.70 -14.31
CA LEU A 318 -10.10 8.96 -13.30
C LEU A 318 -11.01 8.26 -12.30
N PHE A 319 -10.47 7.19 -11.73
CA PHE A 319 -11.03 6.45 -10.62
C PHE A 319 -10.16 6.63 -9.38
N VAL A 320 -10.79 6.88 -8.23
CA VAL A 320 -10.10 7.00 -6.94
C VAL A 320 -10.11 5.66 -6.23
N ASP A 321 -8.95 5.07 -6.02
CA ASP A 321 -8.80 3.85 -5.24
C ASP A 321 -8.09 4.17 -3.92
N ILE A 322 -8.63 3.66 -2.82
CA ILE A 322 -8.01 3.76 -1.49
C ILE A 322 -7.56 2.36 -1.12
N LEU A 323 -6.26 2.21 -0.83
CA LEU A 323 -5.68 0.96 -0.38
C LEU A 323 -6.47 0.43 0.85
N GLY A 324 -6.61 -0.89 0.98
CA GLY A 324 -7.35 -1.53 2.07
C GLY A 324 -8.89 -1.56 1.92
N GLN A 325 -9.51 -0.61 1.21
CA GLN A 325 -10.96 -0.68 0.93
C GLN A 325 -11.30 -1.62 -0.23
N ALA A 326 -10.42 -1.73 -1.24
CA ALA A 326 -10.62 -2.62 -2.39
C ALA A 326 -10.66 -4.11 -2.01
N ASP A 327 -9.91 -4.53 -0.99
CA ASP A 327 -9.87 -5.93 -0.53
C ASP A 327 -11.00 -6.29 0.44
N LYS A 328 -11.49 -5.35 1.26
CA LYS A 328 -12.69 -5.55 2.10
C LYS A 328 -13.93 -5.82 1.22
N GLY A 329 -14.04 -5.15 0.07
CA GLY A 329 -15.12 -5.38 -0.89
C GLY A 329 -15.06 -6.74 -1.63
N ARG A 330 -13.86 -7.33 -1.79
CA ARG A 330 -13.69 -8.67 -2.41
C ARG A 330 -14.02 -9.83 -1.47
N ARG A 331 -14.00 -9.62 -0.15
CA ARG A 331 -14.39 -10.64 0.85
C ARG A 331 -15.90 -10.64 1.15
N ALA A 332 -16.62 -9.60 0.73
CA ALA A 332 -18.05 -9.42 0.99
C ALA A 332 -18.96 -9.66 -0.23
N ALA A 333 -18.40 -10.15 -1.35
CA ALA A 333 -19.10 -10.52 -2.57
C ALA A 333 -18.81 -11.98 -2.93
#